data_AF-A0A7V6Q618-F1
#
_entry.id   AF-A0A7V6Q618-F1
#
_cell.length_a   1.000
_cell.length_b   1.000
_cell.length_c   1.000
_cell.angle_alpha   90.00
_cell.angle_beta   90.00
_cell.angle_gamma   90.00
#
_symmetry.space_group_name_H-M   'P 1'
#
loop_
_entity.id
_entity.type
_entity.pdbx_description
1 polymer ?
#
loop_
_entity_poly.entity_id
_entity_poly.type
_entity_poly.pdbx_seq_one_letter_code
_entity_poly.pdbx_strand_id
1 'polypeptide(L)'
;MKKSIALAVFTVILVLCAIGLAVVLWTYPSLITSDIKKTDDMESQIPAKNGQDGQKPDEGKASNGQSPGEQQEKEIDTSKIGIAGISLGDPKDKVKEYLGDDYKETYQEEGGYFGESYYIWDYSSKGITFIIGKDSGMVLEIELTGKDHIRF
;
A
#
# COMPACT_ATOMS: atom_id res chain seq x y z
N MET A 1 -11.88 -43.73 -0.96
CA MET A 1 -13.00 -42.74 -0.94
C MET A 1 -12.54 -41.28 -0.79
N LYS A 2 -11.41 -40.97 -0.13
CA LYS A 2 -10.96 -39.57 0.07
C LYS A 2 -10.55 -38.81 -1.20
N LYS A 3 -10.06 -39.52 -2.23
CA LYS A 3 -9.58 -38.90 -3.49
C LYS A 3 -10.70 -38.29 -4.35
N SER A 4 -11.91 -38.85 -4.30
CA SER A 4 -13.06 -38.38 -5.10
C SER A 4 -13.66 -37.08 -4.56
N ILE A 5 -13.57 -36.84 -3.25
CA ILE A 5 -14.08 -35.62 -2.61
C ILE A 5 -13.16 -34.43 -2.92
N ALA A 6 -11.84 -34.64 -2.90
CA ALA A 6 -10.87 -33.59 -3.24
C ALA A 6 -11.05 -33.10 -4.69
N LEU A 7 -11.32 -34.00 -5.64
CA LEU A 7 -11.54 -33.64 -7.04
C LEU A 7 -12.83 -32.83 -7.22
N ALA A 8 -13.92 -33.22 -6.55
CA ALA A 8 -15.20 -32.50 -6.63
C ALA A 8 -15.12 -31.08 -6.05
N VAL A 9 -14.44 -30.92 -4.91
CA VAL A 9 -14.24 -29.59 -4.28
C VAL A 9 -13.39 -28.69 -5.18
N PHE A 10 -12.33 -29.24 -5.79
CA PHE A 10 -11.48 -28.49 -6.72
C PHE A 10 -12.25 -28.01 -7.96
N THR A 11 -13.13 -28.86 -8.52
CA THR A 11 -13.96 -28.46 -9.67
C THR A 11 -14.97 -27.35 -9.31
N VAL A 12 -15.56 -27.39 -8.11
CA VAL A 12 -16.51 -26.34 -7.67
C VAL A 12 -15.80 -25.00 -7.48
N ILE A 13 -14.60 -25.01 -6.88
CA ILE A 13 -13.81 -23.78 -6.68
C ILE A 13 -13.41 -23.17 -8.01
N LEU A 14 -12.96 -23.97 -8.98
CA LEU A 14 -12.61 -23.45 -10.32
C LEU A 14 -13.81 -22.83 -11.05
N VAL A 15 -14.99 -23.44 -10.95
CA VAL A 15 -16.21 -22.91 -11.55
C VAL A 15 -16.61 -21.58 -10.91
N LEU A 16 -16.52 -21.47 -9.58
CA LEU A 16 -16.83 -20.21 -8.88
C LEU A 16 -15.83 -19.10 -9.22
N CYS A 17 -14.54 -19.41 -9.35
CA CYS A 17 -13.53 -18.44 -9.79
C CYS A 17 -13.79 -17.95 -11.23
N ALA A 18 -14.14 -18.85 -12.15
CA ALA A 18 -14.42 -18.47 -13.53
C ALA A 18 -15.66 -17.57 -13.66
N ILE A 19 -16.72 -17.87 -12.91
CA ILE A 19 -17.93 -17.03 -12.87
C ILE A 19 -17.63 -15.66 -12.25
N GLY A 20 -16.87 -15.63 -11.16
CA GLY A 20 -16.46 -14.37 -10.52
C GLY A 20 -15.70 -13.44 -11.48
N LEU A 21 -14.73 -13.99 -12.22
CA LEU A 21 -13.98 -13.22 -13.23
C LEU A 21 -14.88 -12.73 -14.36
N ALA A 22 -15.82 -13.55 -14.84
CA ALA A 22 -16.76 -13.14 -15.89
C ALA A 22 -17.67 -11.99 -15.43
N VAL A 23 -18.16 -12.01 -14.19
CA VAL A 23 -18.97 -10.92 -13.62
C VAL A 23 -18.15 -9.63 -13.52
N VAL A 24 -16.91 -9.70 -13.02
CA VAL A 24 -16.02 -8.54 -12.89
C VAL A 24 -15.73 -7.91 -14.26
N LEU A 25 -15.48 -8.73 -15.29
CA LEU A 25 -15.25 -8.25 -16.66
C LEU A 25 -16.49 -7.60 -17.28
N TRP A 26 -17.70 -8.03 -16.89
CA TRP A 26 -18.95 -7.43 -17.37
C TRP A 26 -19.34 -6.16 -16.62
N THR A 27 -19.07 -6.09 -15.31
CA THR A 27 -19.39 -4.91 -14.49
C THR A 27 -18.36 -3.80 -14.63
N TYR A 28 -17.10 -4.13 -14.95
CA TYR A 28 -16.01 -3.17 -15.03
C TYR A 28 -15.20 -3.29 -16.33
N PRO A 29 -15.79 -2.96 -17.50
CA PRO A 29 -15.09 -3.00 -18.78
C PRO A 29 -13.92 -2.01 -18.88
N SER A 30 -13.86 -0.99 -18.01
CA SER A 30 -12.80 0.04 -18.00
C SER A 30 -11.48 -0.41 -17.34
N LEU A 31 -11.42 -1.59 -16.71
CA LEU A 31 -10.20 -2.09 -16.06
C LEU A 31 -9.26 -2.86 -17.01
N ILE A 32 -9.63 -3.01 -18.29
CA ILE A 32 -8.82 -3.68 -19.33
C ILE A 32 -8.21 -2.63 -20.26
N THR A 33 -7.47 -1.68 -19.71
CA THR A 33 -6.42 -0.99 -20.46
C THR A 33 -5.12 -1.20 -19.71
N SER A 34 -4.56 -2.40 -19.85
CA SER A 34 -3.13 -2.57 -19.68
C SER A 34 -2.45 -1.80 -20.82
N ASP A 35 -1.92 -0.62 -20.49
CA ASP A 35 -0.93 0.08 -21.31
C ASP A 35 0.27 -0.86 -21.55
N ILE A 36 0.17 -1.69 -22.58
CA ILE A 36 1.30 -2.36 -23.19
C ILE A 36 2.03 -1.30 -23.99
N LYS A 37 2.84 -0.48 -23.33
CA LYS A 37 3.78 0.39 -24.03
C LYS A 37 5.04 -0.43 -24.34
N LYS A 38 5.00 -1.09 -25.49
CA LYS A 38 6.17 -1.62 -26.22
C LYS A 38 6.58 -0.59 -27.28
N THR A 39 7.80 -0.75 -27.83
CA THR A 39 8.52 0.01 -28.87
C THR A 39 9.37 1.14 -28.29
N ASP A 40 10.68 0.97 -28.08
CA ASP A 40 11.79 0.70 -29.04
C ASP A 40 12.04 1.86 -30.01
N ASP A 41 13.32 2.28 -30.03
CA ASP A 41 14.04 3.12 -31.00
C ASP A 41 13.65 4.62 -31.09
N MET A 42 14.49 5.60 -31.40
CA MET A 42 15.93 5.93 -31.38
C MET A 42 15.98 7.38 -31.93
N GLU A 43 17.09 8.12 -31.71
CA GLU A 43 17.40 9.44 -32.31
C GLU A 43 16.64 10.67 -31.75
N SER A 44 17.24 11.83 -31.47
CA SER A 44 18.37 12.46 -32.14
C SER A 44 18.90 13.67 -31.34
N GLN A 45 20.23 13.83 -31.38
CA GLN A 45 21.06 15.05 -31.33
C GLN A 45 21.53 15.68 -30.00
N ILE A 46 22.85 15.63 -29.89
CA ILE A 46 23.81 16.30 -29.01
C ILE A 46 24.07 17.73 -29.54
N PRO A 47 24.62 18.66 -28.72
CA PRO A 47 25.91 19.21 -29.13
C PRO A 47 27.00 19.16 -28.05
N ALA A 48 28.22 18.97 -28.58
CA ALA A 48 29.55 18.81 -28.01
C ALA A 48 30.00 19.96 -27.06
N LYS A 49 31.06 19.92 -26.23
CA LYS A 49 32.34 19.16 -26.23
C LYS A 49 33.14 19.42 -24.92
N ASN A 50 34.23 18.65 -24.77
CA ASN A 50 35.36 18.66 -23.79
C ASN A 50 35.10 17.84 -22.52
N GLY A 51 35.74 16.69 -22.26
CA GLY A 51 37.15 16.24 -22.43
C GLY A 51 37.68 16.00 -21.00
N GLN A 52 38.13 14.82 -20.54
CA GLN A 52 39.17 13.90 -21.03
C GLN A 52 39.04 12.51 -20.34
N ASP A 53 39.63 11.49 -20.99
CA ASP A 53 40.25 10.23 -20.49
C ASP A 53 39.50 9.41 -19.40
N GLY A 54 39.16 8.13 -19.55
CA GLY A 54 39.73 7.06 -20.38
C GLY A 54 40.17 5.91 -19.47
N GLN A 55 39.39 4.82 -19.40
CA GLN A 55 39.81 3.40 -19.26
C GLN A 55 38.66 2.47 -18.78
N LYS A 56 38.32 1.48 -19.63
CA LYS A 56 37.74 0.13 -19.33
C LYS A 56 38.89 -0.88 -19.63
N PRO A 57 38.84 -2.21 -19.36
CA PRO A 57 37.88 -3.10 -18.68
C PRO A 57 38.60 -4.03 -17.65
N ASP A 58 38.11 -5.11 -17.03
CA ASP A 58 36.99 -6.03 -17.25
C ASP A 58 36.80 -6.94 -16.00
N GLU A 59 35.65 -7.62 -15.96
CA GLU A 59 35.37 -8.97 -15.42
C GLU A 59 35.78 -9.44 -14.00
N GLY A 60 34.78 -9.92 -13.24
CA GLY A 60 34.90 -11.25 -12.62
C GLY A 60 34.44 -11.46 -11.16
N LYS A 61 33.23 -12.02 -11.02
CA LYS A 61 32.95 -13.28 -10.27
C LYS A 61 32.68 -13.27 -8.73
N ALA A 62 31.41 -13.63 -8.44
CA ALA A 62 30.90 -14.61 -7.45
C ALA A 62 30.81 -14.31 -5.93
N SER A 63 29.55 -14.42 -5.46
CA SER A 63 29.05 -15.32 -4.39
C SER A 63 29.70 -15.32 -3.00
N ASN A 64 28.97 -14.79 -2.02
CA ASN A 64 28.52 -15.48 -0.79
C ASN A 64 27.62 -14.47 -0.04
N GLY A 65 26.44 -14.77 0.50
CA GLY A 65 26.21 -15.81 1.49
C GLY A 65 26.34 -15.20 2.90
N GLN A 66 25.17 -14.99 3.55
CA GLN A 66 24.91 -14.99 5.01
C GLN A 66 24.50 -13.66 5.71
N SER A 67 23.27 -13.71 6.26
CA SER A 67 22.59 -12.92 7.33
C SER A 67 23.51 -12.48 8.49
N PRO A 68 23.16 -11.50 9.39
CA PRO A 68 21.82 -11.29 9.96
C PRO A 68 21.36 -9.85 10.30
N GLY A 69 20.04 -9.64 10.22
CA GLY A 69 19.27 -8.81 11.16
C GLY A 69 19.76 -7.38 11.43
N GLU A 70 19.64 -6.50 10.45
CA GLU A 70 19.62 -5.06 10.74
C GLU A 70 18.20 -4.69 11.19
N GLN A 71 18.03 -4.58 12.51
CA GLN A 71 16.98 -3.71 13.06
C GLN A 71 17.35 -2.29 12.63
N GLN A 72 16.83 -1.89 11.47
CA GLN A 72 16.91 -0.54 10.98
C GLN A 72 16.16 0.34 11.99
N GLU A 73 16.90 1.01 12.86
CA GLU A 73 16.37 2.07 13.71
C GLU A 73 15.86 3.15 12.74
N LYS A 74 14.54 3.15 12.55
CA LYS A 74 13.86 4.05 11.62
C LYS A 74 14.03 5.44 12.19
N GLU A 75 14.93 6.22 11.57
CA GLU A 75 15.14 7.62 11.86
C GLU A 75 13.78 8.32 11.91
N ILE A 76 13.37 8.74 13.11
CA ILE A 76 12.09 9.41 13.31
C ILE A 76 12.29 10.83 12.78
N ASP A 77 11.85 11.04 11.53
CA ASP A 77 11.77 12.37 10.95
C ASP A 77 10.78 13.23 11.76
N THR A 78 11.31 14.04 12.66
CA THR A 78 10.54 14.93 13.54
C THR A 78 9.93 16.11 12.80
N SER A 79 10.18 16.27 11.49
CA SER A 79 9.57 17.35 10.68
C SER A 79 8.10 17.09 10.39
N LYS A 80 7.65 15.84 10.46
CA LYS A 80 6.25 15.45 10.25
C LYS A 80 5.53 15.30 11.61
N ILE A 81 4.54 16.15 11.87
CA ILE A 81 3.67 16.01 13.04
C ILE A 81 2.92 14.68 12.90
N GLY A 82 3.07 13.80 13.88
CA GLY A 82 2.52 12.44 13.86
C GLY A 82 2.41 11.83 15.24
N ILE A 83 1.61 10.79 15.35
CA ILE A 83 1.37 10.02 16.56
C ILE A 83 1.82 8.59 16.32
N ALA A 84 2.65 8.05 17.22
CA ALA A 84 3.21 6.70 17.11
C ALA A 84 3.92 6.42 15.75
N GLY A 85 4.50 7.45 15.12
CA GLY A 85 5.17 7.33 13.82
C GLY A 85 4.22 7.35 12.61
N ILE A 86 2.93 7.59 12.83
CA ILE A 86 1.90 7.79 11.79
C ILE A 86 1.58 9.28 11.68
N SER A 87 1.51 9.78 10.46
CA SER A 87 1.19 11.17 10.16
C SER A 87 0.07 11.28 9.12
N LEU A 88 -0.48 12.48 8.98
CA LEU A 88 -1.42 12.77 7.90
C LEU A 88 -0.80 12.47 6.52
N GLY A 89 -1.62 11.96 5.61
CA GLY A 89 -1.23 11.51 4.28
C GLY A 89 -0.46 10.19 4.26
N ASP A 90 -0.21 9.55 5.40
CA ASP A 90 0.35 8.20 5.40
C ASP A 90 -0.69 7.19 4.89
N PRO A 91 -0.25 6.09 4.23
CA PRO A 91 -1.17 5.06 3.76
C PRO A 91 -1.77 4.28 4.93
N LYS A 92 -3.01 3.81 4.78
CA LYS A 92 -3.70 2.98 5.78
C LYS A 92 -2.92 1.73 6.20
N ASP A 93 -2.11 1.17 5.32
CA ASP A 93 -1.30 -0.02 5.62
C ASP A 93 -0.23 0.27 6.67
N LYS A 94 0.30 1.51 6.70
CA LYS A 94 1.21 1.95 7.74
C LYS A 94 0.50 2.03 9.09
N VAL A 95 -0.77 2.43 9.13
CA VAL A 95 -1.55 2.41 10.38
C VAL A 95 -1.63 0.99 10.94
N LYS A 96 -1.92 0.00 10.08
CA LYS A 96 -1.98 -1.42 10.45
C LYS A 96 -0.62 -1.97 10.90
N GLU A 97 0.46 -1.57 10.24
CA GLU A 97 1.83 -1.98 10.61
C GLU A 97 2.16 -1.58 12.05
N TYR A 98 1.77 -0.37 12.46
CA TYR A 98 2.11 0.17 13.78
C TYR A 98 1.12 -0.22 14.88
N LEU A 99 -0.18 -0.33 14.56
CA LEU A 99 -1.24 -0.52 15.56
C LEU A 99 -1.92 -1.89 15.51
N GLY A 100 -1.73 -2.64 14.42
CA GLY A 100 -2.41 -3.91 14.16
C GLY A 100 -3.80 -3.73 13.54
N ASP A 101 -4.56 -4.82 13.48
CA ASP A 101 -5.91 -4.86 12.90
C ASP A 101 -7.02 -4.81 13.97
N ASP A 102 -6.70 -4.43 15.21
CA ASP A 102 -7.64 -4.44 16.35
C ASP A 102 -8.54 -3.21 16.45
N TYR A 103 -8.97 -2.69 15.29
CA TYR A 103 -9.84 -1.52 15.19
C TYR A 103 -11.28 -1.91 14.85
N LYS A 104 -12.22 -1.04 15.23
CA LYS A 104 -13.58 -1.05 14.70
C LYS A 104 -13.65 -0.14 13.48
N GLU A 105 -14.09 -0.67 12.35
CA GLU A 105 -14.30 0.10 11.13
C GLU A 105 -15.75 0.60 11.02
N THR A 106 -15.95 1.83 10.55
CA THR A 106 -17.25 2.35 10.14
C THR A 106 -17.09 3.12 8.84
N TYR A 107 -17.94 2.87 7.85
CA TYR A 107 -17.91 3.57 6.56
C TYR A 107 -18.83 4.80 6.57
N GLN A 108 -18.35 5.90 6.00
CA GLN A 108 -19.09 7.12 5.78
C GLN A 108 -19.08 7.47 4.29
N GLU A 109 -20.27 7.48 3.69
CA GLU A 109 -20.45 7.76 2.26
C GLU A 109 -20.36 9.26 1.95
N GLU A 110 -20.90 10.10 2.83
CA GLU A 110 -20.87 11.54 2.65
C GLU A 110 -19.48 12.10 2.98
N GLY A 111 -18.74 12.44 1.93
CA GLY A 111 -17.36 12.92 2.08
C GLY A 111 -17.21 14.29 2.74
N GLY A 112 -18.27 15.12 2.69
CA GLY A 112 -18.37 16.39 3.42
C GLY A 112 -17.07 17.20 3.43
N TYR A 113 -16.49 17.32 4.63
CA TYR A 113 -15.27 18.08 4.93
C TYR A 113 -14.03 17.63 4.12
N PHE A 114 -13.93 16.35 3.78
CA PHE A 114 -12.75 15.79 3.11
C PHE A 114 -12.87 15.75 1.59
N GLY A 115 -14.08 15.94 1.05
CA GLY A 115 -14.34 15.85 -0.39
C GLY A 115 -14.33 14.43 -0.97
N GLU A 116 -14.14 13.39 -0.14
CA GLU A 116 -14.23 11.98 -0.50
C GLU A 116 -14.91 11.19 0.63
N SER A 117 -15.59 10.09 0.29
CA SER A 117 -16.08 9.13 1.29
C SER A 117 -14.92 8.54 2.10
N TYR A 118 -15.15 8.12 3.33
CA TYR A 118 -14.06 7.72 4.24
C TYR A 118 -14.46 6.60 5.20
N TYR A 119 -13.44 6.00 5.83
CA TYR A 119 -13.57 5.03 6.90
C TYR A 119 -13.11 5.65 8.21
N ILE A 120 -13.84 5.34 9.29
CA ILE A 120 -13.45 5.63 10.67
C ILE A 120 -12.85 4.34 11.24
N TRP A 121 -11.59 4.39 11.64
CA TRP A 121 -10.89 3.29 12.33
C TRP A 121 -10.71 3.66 13.79
N ASP A 122 -11.51 3.03 14.63
CA ASP A 122 -11.59 3.29 16.07
C ASP A 122 -10.73 2.26 16.83
N TYR A 123 -9.61 2.74 17.38
CA TYR A 123 -8.75 2.02 18.33
C TYR A 123 -9.06 2.47 19.75
N SER A 124 -10.33 2.38 20.17
CA SER A 124 -10.82 2.77 21.50
C SER A 124 -9.99 2.22 22.66
N SER A 125 -9.43 1.01 22.53
CA SER A 125 -8.54 0.41 23.55
C SER A 125 -7.26 1.22 23.78
N LYS A 126 -6.82 1.97 22.77
CA LYS A 126 -5.64 2.84 22.75
C LYS A 126 -6.00 4.34 22.81
N GLY A 127 -7.29 4.68 22.74
CA GLY A 127 -7.78 6.06 22.75
C GLY A 127 -7.44 6.85 21.48
N ILE A 128 -7.40 6.18 20.32
CA ILE A 128 -7.04 6.80 19.03
C ILE A 128 -8.12 6.49 18.00
N THR A 129 -8.51 7.48 17.22
CA THR A 129 -9.37 7.31 16.05
C THR A 129 -8.68 7.86 14.82
N PHE A 130 -8.73 7.13 13.72
CA PHE A 130 -8.25 7.58 12.42
C PHE A 130 -9.41 7.76 11.45
N ILE A 131 -9.33 8.81 10.63
CA ILE A 131 -10.16 8.95 9.44
C ILE A 131 -9.29 8.61 8.23
N ILE A 132 -9.72 7.63 7.44
CA ILE A 132 -9.02 7.11 6.27
C ILE A 132 -9.85 7.38 5.02
N GLY A 133 -9.30 8.09 4.04
CA GLY A 133 -9.98 8.33 2.76
C GLY A 133 -10.24 7.02 2.03
N LYS A 134 -11.45 6.82 1.52
CA LYS A 134 -11.81 5.61 0.77
C LYS A 134 -11.08 5.59 -0.57
N ASP A 135 -11.07 6.72 -1.27
CA ASP A 135 -10.56 6.83 -2.62
C ASP A 135 -9.04 7.04 -2.60
N SER A 136 -8.55 7.88 -1.68
CA SER A 136 -7.11 8.12 -1.51
C SER A 136 -6.39 6.98 -0.77
N GLY A 137 -7.07 6.27 0.14
CA GLY A 137 -6.45 5.26 1.01
C GLY A 137 -5.50 5.84 2.05
N MET A 138 -5.56 7.16 2.28
CA MET A 138 -4.63 7.91 3.13
C MET A 138 -5.26 8.31 4.47
N VAL A 139 -4.43 8.53 5.48
CA VAL A 139 -4.82 9.14 6.76
C VAL A 139 -5.18 10.59 6.53
N LEU A 140 -6.44 10.95 6.75
CA LEU A 140 -6.98 12.30 6.60
C LEU A 140 -7.02 13.05 7.94
N GLU A 141 -7.27 12.33 9.03
CA GLU A 141 -7.34 12.88 10.38
C GLU A 141 -6.92 11.85 11.43
N ILE A 142 -6.36 12.35 12.54
CA ILE A 142 -6.00 11.57 13.72
C ILE A 142 -6.58 12.28 14.94
N GLU A 143 -7.49 11.62 15.64
CA GLU A 143 -8.06 12.09 16.90
C GLU A 143 -7.49 11.29 18.07
N LEU A 144 -7.13 12.01 19.14
CA LEU A 144 -6.70 11.42 20.40
C LEU A 144 -7.76 11.65 21.46
N THR A 145 -8.31 10.58 21.99
CA THR A 145 -9.24 10.62 23.12
C THR A 145 -8.50 10.20 24.38
N GLY A 146 -8.07 11.18 25.17
CA GLY A 146 -7.54 10.94 26.52
C GLY A 146 -8.66 10.64 27.50
N LYS A 147 -8.40 9.72 28.45
CA LYS A 147 -9.33 9.43 29.56
C LYS A 147 -9.31 10.49 30.65
N ASP A 148 -8.41 11.48 30.56
CA ASP A 148 -8.31 12.57 31.52
C ASP A 148 -9.18 13.76 31.10
N HIS A 149 -10.20 14.01 31.92
CA HIS A 149 -10.94 15.25 31.93
C HIS A 149 -9.98 16.42 32.17
N ILE A 150 -9.56 17.12 31.12
CA ILE A 150 -8.89 18.41 31.26
C ILE A 150 -9.93 19.39 31.82
N ARG A 151 -9.89 19.65 33.12
CA ARG A 151 -10.58 20.79 33.71
C ARG A 151 -9.73 22.03 33.48
N PHE A 152 -10.24 22.94 32.66
CA PHE A 152 -9.73 24.31 32.53
C PHE A 152 -10.05 25.12 33.79
#